data_AF-A0A402CTP9-F1
#
_entry.id   AF-A0A402CTP9-F1
#
_cell.length_a   1.000
_cell.length_b   1.000
_cell.length_c   1.000
_cell.angle_alpha   90.00
_cell.angle_beta   90.00
_cell.angle_gamma   90.00
#
_symmetry.space_group_name_H-M   'P 1'
#
loop_
_entity.id
_entity.type
_entity.pdbx_description
1 polymer ?
#
loop_
_entity_poly.entity_id
_entity_poly.type
_entity_poly.pdbx_seq_one_letter_code
_entity_poly.pdbx_strand_id
1 'polypeptide(L)'
;MNCRIFESQAPDWAAGRLSAGDVAALERHRDRCAACARWMQAEAEIRRAFRENSLEGAAEPDLWPRLAHRLEPRRRRMAPAPRLIWSGAAALALAALIAYPSVAPQPRPAPPGGASTKTAPGNPALHAPTAEALASLPSIQDVSAPNPAMDDPAGTSMEDIWTHINSENN
;
A
#
# COMPACT_ATOMS: atom_id res chain seq x y z
N MET A 1 -20.09 9.12 -0.39
CA MET A 1 -18.72 8.68 -0.07
C MET A 1 -18.24 9.42 1.17
N ASN A 2 -17.54 8.74 2.08
CA ASN A 2 -16.87 9.35 3.22
C ASN A 2 -15.37 9.56 2.94
N CYS A 3 -14.69 10.38 3.73
CA CYS A 3 -13.28 10.74 3.49
C CYS A 3 -12.35 9.51 3.53
N ARG A 4 -12.66 8.50 4.34
CA ARG A 4 -11.85 7.28 4.45
C ARG A 4 -11.87 6.46 3.16
N ILE A 5 -13.04 6.31 2.55
CA ILE A 5 -13.17 5.62 1.25
C ILE A 5 -12.43 6.42 0.17
N PHE A 6 -12.58 7.75 0.18
CA PHE A 6 -11.86 8.64 -0.73
C PHE A 6 -10.34 8.42 -0.65
N GLU A 7 -9.78 8.45 0.55
CA GLU A 7 -8.35 8.24 0.81
C GLU A 7 -7.89 6.85 0.34
N SER A 8 -8.68 5.80 0.60
CA SER A 8 -8.35 4.45 0.15
C SER A 8 -8.37 4.27 -1.36
N GLN A 9 -9.22 5.01 -2.08
CA GLN A 9 -9.38 4.90 -3.54
C GLN A 9 -8.51 5.88 -4.33
N ALA A 10 -7.95 6.90 -3.69
CA ALA A 10 -7.16 7.91 -4.37
C ALA A 10 -5.87 7.38 -5.06
N PRO A 11 -5.15 6.37 -4.53
CA PRO A 11 -4.04 5.74 -5.25
C PRO A 11 -4.47 5.00 -6.53
N ASP A 12 -5.69 4.46 -6.56
CA ASP A 12 -6.23 3.82 -7.77
C ASP A 12 -6.75 4.85 -8.77
N TRP A 13 -7.35 5.94 -8.29
CA TRP A 13 -7.74 7.10 -9.12
C TRP A 13 -6.52 7.67 -9.84
N ALA A 14 -5.45 7.89 -9.08
CA ALA A 14 -4.15 8.35 -9.53
C ALA A 14 -3.51 7.50 -10.62
N ALA A 15 -3.69 6.19 -10.53
CA ALA A 15 -3.14 5.22 -11.47
C ALA A 15 -4.09 4.95 -12.65
N GLY A 16 -5.24 5.61 -12.73
CA GLY A 16 -6.25 5.38 -13.77
C GLY A 16 -6.91 4.01 -13.70
N ARG A 17 -6.93 3.36 -12.53
CA ARG A 17 -7.48 2.01 -12.33
C ARG A 17 -8.95 1.99 -11.92
N LEU A 18 -9.53 3.15 -11.59
CA LEU A 18 -10.93 3.23 -11.16
C LEU A 18 -11.90 3.18 -12.34
N SER A 19 -13.09 2.64 -12.08
CA SER A 19 -14.20 2.71 -13.03
C SER A 19 -14.69 4.14 -13.21
N ALA A 20 -15.33 4.46 -14.34
CA ALA A 20 -15.89 5.80 -14.58
C ALA A 20 -16.90 6.23 -13.51
N GLY A 21 -17.67 5.28 -12.96
CA GLY A 21 -18.62 5.54 -11.87
C GLY A 21 -17.93 5.94 -10.56
N ASP A 22 -16.82 5.27 -10.23
CA ASP A 22 -16.03 5.58 -9.04
C ASP A 22 -15.29 6.91 -9.19
N VAL A 23 -14.76 7.21 -10.37
CA VAL A 23 -14.16 8.52 -10.69
C VAL A 23 -15.19 9.64 -10.45
N ALA A 24 -16.39 9.51 -11.01
CA ALA A 24 -17.45 10.50 -10.81
C ALA A 24 -17.92 10.60 -9.35
N ALA A 25 -17.81 9.53 -8.55
CA ALA A 25 -18.10 9.56 -7.12
C ALA A 25 -17.00 10.30 -6.32
N LEU A 26 -15.72 10.07 -6.64
CA LEU A 26 -14.59 10.79 -6.05
C LEU A 26 -14.67 12.28 -6.37
N GLU A 27 -14.88 12.65 -7.63
CA GLU A 27 -14.95 14.06 -8.05
C GLU A 27 -16.05 14.81 -7.32
N ARG A 28 -17.26 14.23 -7.25
CA ARG A 28 -18.37 14.80 -6.48
C ARG A 28 -18.06 14.95 -4.98
N HIS A 29 -17.27 14.06 -4.40
CA HIS A 29 -16.86 14.18 -3.00
C HIS A 29 -15.80 15.27 -2.82
N ARG A 30 -14.80 15.31 -3.70
CA ARG A 30 -13.74 16.33 -3.73
C ARG A 30 -14.36 17.73 -3.77
N ASP A 31 -15.35 17.94 -4.62
CA ASP A 31 -16.00 19.24 -4.79
C ASP A 31 -16.83 19.68 -3.55
N ARG A 32 -17.20 18.75 -2.67
CA ARG A 32 -17.98 19.01 -1.45
C ARG A 32 -17.15 19.01 -0.17
N CYS A 33 -15.94 18.45 -0.19
CA CYS A 33 -15.08 18.26 0.98
C CYS A 33 -13.76 18.99 0.80
N ALA A 34 -13.63 20.17 1.42
CA ALA A 34 -12.42 20.99 1.33
C ALA A 34 -11.15 20.28 1.81
N ALA A 35 -11.25 19.38 2.80
CA ALA A 35 -10.11 18.59 3.26
C ALA A 35 -9.59 17.65 2.16
N CYS A 36 -10.47 16.89 1.52
CA CYS A 36 -10.11 15.99 0.42
C CYS A 36 -9.65 16.75 -0.83
N ALA A 37 -10.22 17.93 -1.11
CA ALA A 37 -9.76 18.79 -2.20
C ALA A 37 -8.31 19.26 -1.99
N ARG A 38 -7.97 19.76 -0.80
CA ARG A 38 -6.60 20.18 -0.46
C ARG A 38 -5.62 19.02 -0.53
N TRP A 39 -6.00 17.87 -0.01
CA TRP A 39 -5.17 16.66 -0.07
C TRP A 39 -4.87 16.24 -1.52
N MET A 40 -5.88 16.24 -2.40
CA MET A 40 -5.68 15.96 -3.83
C MET A 40 -4.77 16.96 -4.53
N GLN A 41 -4.89 18.24 -4.17
CA GLN A 41 -4.03 19.28 -4.71
C GLN A 41 -2.56 19.07 -4.30
N ALA A 42 -2.31 18.80 -3.01
CA ALA A 42 -0.98 18.49 -2.51
C ALA A 42 -0.38 17.24 -3.20
N GLU A 43 -1.17 16.18 -3.38
CA GLU A 43 -0.74 14.99 -4.11
C GLU A 43 -0.40 15.29 -5.58
N ALA A 44 -1.18 16.15 -6.24
CA ALA A 44 -0.91 16.57 -7.62
C ALA A 44 0.37 17.40 -7.73
N GLU A 45 0.63 18.28 -6.75
CA GLU A 45 1.86 19.08 -6.64
C GLU A 45 3.09 18.19 -6.43
N ILE A 46 3.02 17.21 -5.51
CA ILE A 46 4.10 16.24 -5.27
C ILE A 46 4.43 15.47 -6.56
N ARG A 47 3.41 14.99 -7.28
CA ARG A 47 3.65 14.27 -8.54
C ARG A 47 4.21 15.15 -9.63
N ARG A 48 3.77 16.41 -9.68
CA ARG A 48 4.32 17.38 -10.62
C ARG A 48 5.80 17.61 -10.33
N ALA A 49 6.15 17.90 -9.08
CA ALA A 49 7.53 18.05 -8.64
C ALA A 49 8.35 16.78 -8.92
N PHE A 50 7.79 15.59 -8.69
CA PHE A 50 8.49 14.35 -8.99
C PHE A 50 8.74 14.17 -10.48
N ARG A 51 7.78 14.50 -11.36
CA ARG A 51 7.97 14.43 -12.82
C ARG A 51 8.99 15.45 -13.32
N GLU A 52 8.92 16.69 -12.84
CA GLU A 52 9.84 17.75 -13.24
C GLU A 52 11.27 17.39 -12.81
N ASN A 53 11.46 17.00 -11.54
CA ASN A 53 12.80 16.65 -11.03
C ASN A 53 13.32 15.28 -11.48
N SER A 54 12.47 14.29 -11.76
CA SER A 54 12.93 12.96 -12.22
C SER A 54 13.37 12.95 -13.69
N LEU A 55 13.00 13.96 -14.48
CA LEU A 55 13.36 14.05 -15.89
C LEU A 55 14.57 14.95 -16.14
N GLU A 56 14.87 15.90 -15.25
CA GLU A 56 16.02 16.79 -15.37
C GLU A 56 17.34 16.19 -14.87
N GLY A 57 17.29 15.10 -14.12
CA GLY A 57 18.47 14.34 -13.72
C GLY A 57 18.86 13.33 -14.79
N ALA A 58 19.81 13.71 -15.65
CA ALA A 58 20.67 12.88 -16.50
C ALA A 58 20.31 11.38 -16.56
N ALA A 59 20.05 10.87 -17.77
CA ALA A 59 20.30 9.46 -18.06
C ALA A 59 21.78 9.18 -17.75
N GLU A 60 22.08 8.87 -16.49
CA GLU A 60 23.43 8.58 -16.06
C GLU A 60 23.85 7.36 -16.89
N PRO A 61 24.94 7.47 -17.67
CA PRO A 61 25.31 6.46 -18.63
C PRO A 61 25.44 5.11 -17.93
N ASP A 62 24.53 4.22 -18.28
CA ASP A 62 24.46 2.83 -17.91
C ASP A 62 24.70 2.55 -16.40
N LEU A 63 23.72 2.91 -15.57
CA LEU A 63 23.65 2.44 -14.18
C LEU A 63 23.44 0.91 -14.07
N TRP A 64 23.02 0.27 -15.16
CA TRP A 64 22.67 -1.14 -15.19
C TRP A 64 23.88 -2.06 -14.90
N PRO A 65 25.07 -1.86 -15.50
CA PRO A 65 26.31 -2.55 -15.11
C PRO A 65 26.65 -2.44 -13.62
N ARG A 66 26.48 -1.26 -13.01
CA ARG A 66 26.78 -1.04 -11.58
C ARG A 66 25.78 -1.78 -10.69
N LEU A 67 24.51 -1.78 -11.08
CA LEU A 67 23.44 -2.50 -10.37
C LEU A 67 23.62 -4.01 -10.53
N ALA A 68 23.89 -4.49 -11.75
CA ALA A 68 24.17 -5.89 -12.05
C ALA A 68 25.37 -6.39 -11.23
N HIS A 69 26.42 -5.60 -11.09
CA HIS A 69 27.57 -6.00 -10.28
C HIS A 69 27.25 -6.12 -8.77
N ARG A 70 26.31 -5.32 -8.25
CA ARG A 70 25.86 -5.41 -6.85
C ARG A 70 24.83 -6.51 -6.62
N LEU A 71 23.99 -6.78 -7.62
CA LEU A 71 22.96 -7.81 -7.60
C LEU A 71 23.49 -9.19 -7.95
N GLU A 72 24.64 -9.27 -8.64
CA GLU A 72 25.37 -10.52 -8.80
C GLU A 72 25.61 -11.06 -7.39
N PRO A 73 24.89 -12.14 -6.99
CA PRO A 73 25.00 -12.65 -5.65
C PRO A 73 26.47 -12.96 -5.48
N ARG A 74 27.15 -12.22 -4.59
CA ARG A 74 28.55 -12.43 -4.27
C ARG A 74 28.62 -13.92 -3.98
N ARG A 75 29.07 -14.71 -4.96
CA ARG A 75 29.22 -16.16 -4.86
C ARG A 75 30.37 -16.31 -3.88
N ARG A 76 30.06 -16.08 -2.61
CA ARG A 76 30.81 -16.58 -1.48
C ARG A 76 30.91 -18.03 -1.84
N ARG A 77 32.13 -18.46 -2.11
CA ARG A 77 32.51 -19.85 -2.24
C ARG A 77 32.14 -20.47 -0.90
N MET A 78 30.85 -20.79 -0.73
CA MET A 78 30.39 -21.70 0.29
C MET A 78 30.97 -23.02 -0.16
N ALA A 79 32.17 -23.30 0.35
CA ALA A 79 32.69 -24.65 0.32
C ALA A 79 31.58 -25.56 0.85
N PRO A 80 31.22 -26.65 0.15
CA PRO A 80 30.17 -27.53 0.63
C PRO A 80 30.58 -28.07 1.99
N ALA A 81 29.89 -27.66 3.05
CA ALA A 81 30.08 -28.24 4.38
C ALA A 81 29.51 -29.68 4.34
N PRO A 82 30.34 -30.73 4.49
CA PRO A 82 29.93 -32.11 4.21
C PRO A 82 29.08 -32.76 5.32
N ARG A 83 28.30 -31.98 6.09
CA ARG A 83 27.70 -32.46 7.35
C ARG A 83 26.19 -32.57 7.39
N LEU A 84 25.48 -32.39 6.28
CA LEU A 84 24.01 -32.38 6.27
C LEU A 84 23.37 -33.46 5.38
N ILE A 85 23.97 -34.65 5.28
CA ILE A 85 23.36 -35.80 4.57
C ILE A 85 22.61 -36.73 5.55
N TRP A 86 22.79 -36.57 6.87
CA TRP A 86 22.23 -37.50 7.86
C TRP A 86 20.86 -37.10 8.45
N SER A 87 20.38 -35.87 8.23
CA SER A 87 19.09 -35.41 8.78
C SER A 87 17.87 -35.75 7.92
N GLY A 88 18.07 -36.18 6.66
CA GLY A 88 16.96 -36.49 5.75
C GLY A 88 16.17 -37.77 6.09
N ALA A 89 16.82 -38.76 6.72
CA ALA A 89 16.17 -40.03 7.05
C ALA A 89 15.20 -39.91 8.24
N ALA A 90 15.46 -39.02 9.19
CA ALA A 90 14.61 -38.83 10.37
C ALA A 90 13.26 -38.19 10.04
N ALA A 91 13.22 -37.28 9.06
CA ALA A 91 11.98 -36.60 8.66
C ALA A 91 11.00 -37.53 7.91
N LEU A 92 11.51 -38.45 7.08
CA LEU A 92 10.67 -39.43 6.38
C LEU A 92 10.06 -40.48 7.32
N ALA A 93 10.79 -40.88 8.37
CA ALA A 93 10.25 -41.81 9.37
C ALA A 93 9.09 -41.21 10.17
N LEU A 94 9.15 -39.90 10.49
CA LEU A 94 8.07 -39.22 11.21
C LEU A 94 6.80 -39.04 10.34
N ALA A 95 6.97 -38.76 9.05
CA ALA A 95 5.85 -38.61 8.11
C ALA A 95 5.09 -39.93 7.89
N ALA A 96 5.79 -41.07 7.88
CA ALA A 96 5.17 -42.39 7.76
C ALA A 96 4.32 -42.78 8.99
N LEU A 97 4.71 -42.32 10.18
CA LEU A 97 3.97 -42.59 11.43
C LEU A 97 2.68 -41.77 11.55
N ILE A 98 2.64 -40.56 10.98
CA ILE A 98 1.45 -39.69 11.00
C ILE A 98 0.41 -40.14 9.96
N ALA A 99 0.82 -40.79 8.86
CA ALA A 99 -0.09 -41.25 7.80
C ALA A 99 -0.78 -42.60 8.08
N TYR A 100 -0.39 -43.32 9.14
CA TYR A 100 -0.87 -44.69 9.39
C TYR A 100 -2.33 -44.83 9.91
N PRO A 101 -2.92 -43.91 10.70
CA PRO A 101 -4.30 -44.10 11.17
C PRO A 101 -5.37 -43.68 10.15
N SER A 102 -5.02 -43.06 9.01
CA SER A 102 -5.99 -42.60 8.00
C SER A 102 -6.53 -43.71 7.07
N VAL A 103 -6.04 -44.94 7.19
CA VAL A 103 -6.51 -46.11 6.40
C VAL A 103 -7.31 -47.07 7.28
N ALA A 104 -8.12 -46.54 8.21
CA ALA A 104 -9.22 -47.31 8.78
C ALA A 104 -10.38 -47.32 7.77
N PRO A 105 -10.93 -48.49 7.39
CA PRO A 105 -12.12 -48.58 6.56
C PRO A 105 -13.28 -47.83 7.22
N GLN A 106 -13.69 -46.71 6.64
CA GLN A 106 -14.90 -45.99 7.07
C GLN A 106 -16.10 -46.95 6.95
N PRO A 107 -16.88 -47.18 8.02
CA PRO A 107 -18.08 -47.98 7.95
C PRO A 107 -19.05 -47.33 6.95
N ARG A 108 -19.43 -48.12 5.94
CA ARG A 108 -20.30 -47.71 4.84
C ARG A 108 -21.61 -47.17 5.41
N PRO A 109 -21.96 -45.88 5.21
CA PRO A 109 -23.24 -45.36 5.67
C PRO A 109 -24.39 -46.06 4.94
N ALA A 110 -25.35 -46.55 5.71
CA ALA A 110 -26.56 -47.18 5.21
C ALA A 110 -27.35 -46.21 4.31
N PRO A 111 -28.05 -46.73 3.28
CA PRO A 111 -28.82 -45.88 2.36
C PRO A 111 -29.92 -45.10 3.10
N PRO A 112 -30.14 -43.82 2.78
CA PRO A 112 -31.12 -42.98 3.45
C PRO A 112 -32.54 -43.42 3.08
N GLY A 113 -33.19 -44.10 4.02
CA GLY A 113 -34.65 -44.25 4.01
C GLY A 113 -35.31 -42.96 4.45
N GLY A 114 -36.13 -42.39 3.56
CA GLY A 114 -37.43 -41.78 3.89
C GLY A 114 -37.49 -40.60 4.87
N ALA A 115 -37.88 -39.46 4.30
CA ALA A 115 -38.80 -38.47 4.90
C ALA A 115 -38.37 -37.70 6.16
N SER A 116 -38.02 -36.42 5.96
CA SER A 116 -38.84 -35.34 6.52
C SER A 116 -38.34 -33.97 6.05
N THR A 117 -39.18 -33.32 5.26
CA THR A 117 -39.26 -31.87 5.11
C THR A 117 -39.32 -31.21 6.49
N LYS A 118 -38.28 -30.45 6.85
CA LYS A 118 -38.40 -29.41 7.87
C LYS A 118 -37.80 -28.11 7.34
N THR A 119 -38.66 -27.36 6.69
CA THR A 119 -38.53 -25.94 6.40
C THR A 119 -38.16 -25.20 7.69
N ALA A 120 -36.93 -24.69 7.77
CA ALA A 120 -36.51 -23.80 8.84
C ALA A 120 -36.79 -22.35 8.40
N PRO A 121 -37.54 -21.56 9.19
CA PRO A 121 -37.86 -20.18 8.87
C PRO A 121 -36.66 -19.25 9.09
N GLY A 122 -36.72 -18.11 8.39
CA GLY A 122 -35.69 -17.11 8.24
C GLY A 122 -34.99 -16.66 9.52
N ASN A 123 -33.72 -16.31 9.35
CA ASN A 123 -32.90 -15.66 10.34
C ASN A 123 -32.64 -14.20 9.91
N PRO A 124 -33.46 -13.22 10.30
CA PRO A 124 -33.14 -11.80 10.18
C PRO A 124 -32.50 -11.30 11.48
N ALA A 125 -31.18 -11.43 11.59
CA ALA A 125 -30.35 -10.67 12.53
C ALA A 125 -29.29 -9.96 11.68
N LEU A 126 -29.44 -8.71 11.24
CA LEU A 126 -29.76 -7.50 12.01
C LEU A 126 -28.87 -7.36 13.26
N HIS A 127 -27.56 -7.52 13.08
CA HIS A 127 -26.59 -6.84 13.93
C HIS A 127 -26.36 -5.43 13.37
N ALA A 128 -27.15 -4.48 13.88
CA ALA A 128 -26.79 -3.07 13.82
C ALA A 128 -25.48 -2.87 14.61
N PRO A 129 -24.50 -2.11 14.09
CA PRO A 129 -23.36 -1.69 14.89
C PRO A 129 -23.84 -0.74 15.99
N THR A 130 -23.63 -1.11 17.24
CA THR A 130 -23.87 -0.28 18.41
C THR A 130 -23.00 0.99 18.33
N ALA A 131 -23.64 2.14 18.49
CA ALA A 131 -23.04 3.47 18.40
C ALA A 131 -22.17 3.86 19.62
N GLU A 132 -21.95 2.96 20.59
CA GLU A 132 -21.23 3.25 21.84
C GLU A 132 -19.70 3.13 21.75
N ALA A 133 -19.14 2.72 20.61
CA ALA A 133 -17.68 2.60 20.46
C ALA A 133 -16.96 3.91 20.04
N LEU A 134 -17.67 5.03 19.88
CA LEU A 134 -17.09 6.31 19.44
C LEU A 134 -16.75 7.30 20.58
N ALA A 135 -16.96 6.94 21.84
CA ALA A 135 -16.72 7.83 22.98
C ALA A 135 -15.31 7.76 23.61
N SER A 136 -14.34 7.10 22.98
CA SER A 136 -12.96 7.01 23.49
C SER A 136 -11.89 7.21 22.42
N LEU A 137 -12.07 8.24 21.58
CA LEU A 137 -10.95 8.79 20.83
C LEU A 137 -10.34 9.95 21.63
N PRO A 138 -9.02 9.94 21.88
CA PRO A 138 -8.35 11.06 22.51
C PRO A 138 -8.52 12.30 21.63
N SER A 139 -8.97 13.38 22.26
CA SER A 139 -9.04 14.71 21.67
C SER A 139 -7.63 15.12 21.22
N ILE A 140 -7.37 15.07 19.91
CA ILE A 140 -6.18 15.68 19.30
C ILE A 140 -6.49 17.18 19.18
N GLN A 141 -6.45 17.86 20.32
CA GLN A 141 -6.28 19.31 20.39
C GLN A 141 -4.81 19.57 20.72
N ASP A 142 -4.25 20.61 20.10
CA ASP A 142 -2.86 21.08 20.19
C ASP A 142 -1.79 20.40 19.32
N VAL A 143 -1.86 20.68 18.01
CA VAL A 143 -0.65 21.07 17.26
C VAL A 143 -0.99 22.29 16.41
N SER A 144 -1.23 23.43 17.06
CA SER A 144 -1.21 24.75 16.42
C SER A 144 -0.15 25.59 17.12
N ALA A 145 1.11 25.29 16.83
CA ALA A 145 2.16 26.27 16.97
C ALA A 145 2.23 27.06 15.65
N PRO A 146 1.97 28.38 15.64
CA PRO A 146 2.28 29.22 14.51
C PRO A 146 3.81 29.25 14.33
N ASN A 147 4.27 28.92 13.12
CA ASN A 147 5.65 29.16 12.71
C ASN A 147 5.92 30.67 12.86
N PRO A 148 6.88 31.10 13.70
CA PRO A 148 7.28 32.49 13.72
C PRO A 148 7.91 32.83 12.36
N ALA A 149 7.35 33.86 11.73
CA ALA A 149 7.92 34.73 10.72
C ALA A 149 9.30 34.28 10.18
N MET A 150 9.30 33.71 8.97
CA MET A 150 10.43 33.98 8.08
C MET A 150 10.38 35.47 7.76
N ASP A 151 11.36 36.20 8.27
CA ASP A 151 11.68 37.54 7.83
C ASP A 151 11.81 37.54 6.30
N ASP A 152 10.95 38.32 5.64
CA ASP A 152 11.12 38.72 4.25
C ASP A 152 12.48 39.42 4.09
N PRO A 153 13.49 38.85 3.39
CA PRO A 153 14.59 39.67 2.92
C PRO A 153 14.03 40.56 1.81
N ALA A 154 13.90 41.83 2.16
CA ALA A 154 13.61 42.92 1.26
C ALA A 154 14.31 42.78 -0.10
N GLY A 155 13.50 42.80 -1.16
CA GLY A 155 13.86 43.55 -2.36
C GLY A 155 15.02 43.05 -3.21
N THR A 156 15.10 41.76 -3.51
CA THR A 156 15.86 41.33 -4.70
C THR A 156 14.95 41.50 -5.91
N SER A 157 15.11 42.59 -6.64
CA SER A 157 14.41 42.82 -7.91
C SER A 157 14.72 41.68 -8.88
N MET A 158 13.70 41.13 -9.52
CA MET A 158 13.81 40.03 -10.48
C MET A 158 14.69 40.38 -11.70
N GLU A 159 14.98 41.67 -11.90
CA GLU A 159 15.87 42.18 -12.95
C GLU A 159 17.36 41.91 -12.68
N ASP A 160 17.80 41.87 -11.41
CA ASP A 160 19.23 41.68 -11.09
C ASP A 160 19.71 40.24 -11.34
N ILE A 161 18.81 39.26 -11.27
CA ILE A 161 19.14 37.84 -11.47
C ILE A 161 19.44 37.56 -12.96
N TRP A 162 18.80 38.27 -13.89
CA TRP A 162 19.04 38.09 -15.34
C TRP A 162 20.39 38.65 -15.80
N THR A 163 20.88 39.73 -15.19
CA THR A 163 22.17 40.32 -15.54
C THR A 163 23.36 39.47 -15.10
N HIS A 164 23.26 38.74 -13.99
CA HIS A 164 24.39 37.95 -13.51
C HIS A 164 24.65 36.70 -14.37
N ILE A 165 23.59 36.06 -14.88
CA ILE A 165 23.68 34.83 -15.70
C ILE A 165 24.33 35.10 -17.07
N ASN A 166 24.14 36.29 -17.66
CA ASN A 166 24.70 36.61 -18.96
C ASN A 166 26.15 37.10 -18.94
N SER A 167 26.73 37.37 -17.75
CA SER A 167 28.11 37.85 -17.63
C SER A 167 29.18 36.74 -17.61
N GLU A 168 28.79 35.48 -17.37
CA GLU A 168 29.74 34.36 -17.30
C GLU A 168 29.93 33.62 -18.64
N ASN A 169 29.20 34.02 -19.69
CA ASN A 169 29.21 33.37 -20.99
C ASN A 169 29.90 34.15 -22.11
N ASN A 170 30.72 35.15 -21.79
CA ASN A 170 31.46 35.94 -22.79
C ASN A 170 32.93 36.17 -22.40
#